data_AF-A0A3E0NSZ5-F1
#
_entry.id   AF-A0A3E0NSZ5-F1
#
_cell.length_a   1.000
_cell.length_b   1.000
_cell.length_c   1.000
_cell.angle_alpha   90.00
_cell.angle_beta   90.00
_cell.angle_gamma   90.00
#
_symmetry.space_group_name_H-M   'P 1'
#
loop_
_entity.id
_entity.type
_entity.pdbx_description
1 polymer ?
#
loop_
_entity_poly.entity_id
_entity_poly.type
_entity_poly.pdbx_seq_one_letter_code
_entity_poly.pdbx_strand_id
1 'polypeptide(L)' 'MKKEVQNQFPPGWDEARVRDVIEYYENQTEEEAVAEDEAAFADSTMMAVPPPLVPEVRELIARYEEKKAS' A
#
# COMPACT_ATOMS: atom_id res chain seq x y z
N MET A 1 4.83 38.00 -18.20
CA MET A 1 5.05 36.58 -18.54
C MET A 1 4.43 35.74 -17.44
N LYS A 2 3.42 34.92 -17.76
CA LYS A 2 2.79 34.03 -16.76
C LYS A 2 3.79 32.92 -16.46
N LYS A 3 4.18 32.74 -15.19
CA LYS A 3 5.00 31.59 -14.76
C LYS A 3 4.16 30.35 -14.98
N GLU A 4 4.56 29.47 -15.89
CA GLU A 4 3.96 28.15 -15.99
C GLU A 4 4.36 27.37 -14.74
N VAL A 5 3.40 27.11 -13.86
CA VAL A 5 3.59 26.25 -12.70
C VAL A 5 3.70 24.84 -13.24
N GLN A 6 4.94 24.37 -13.41
CA GLN A 6 5.17 22.95 -13.63
C GLN A 6 4.59 22.22 -12.43
N ASN A 7 3.67 21.30 -12.67
CA ASN A 7 3.13 20.45 -11.62
C ASN A 7 4.30 19.68 -10.99
N GLN A 8 4.66 20.03 -9.76
CA GLN A 8 5.76 19.41 -9.02
C GLN A 8 5.34 18.06 -8.42
N PHE A 9 4.06 17.69 -8.56
CA PHE A 9 3.50 16.49 -7.97
C PHE A 9 3.58 15.30 -8.93
N PRO A 10 3.49 14.07 -8.39
CA PRO A 10 3.43 12.87 -9.22
C PRO A 10 2.27 12.91 -10.24
N PRO A 11 2.35 12.12 -11.33
CA PRO A 11 1.27 12.02 -12.30
C PRO A 11 -0.08 11.71 -11.63
N GLY A 12 -1.11 12.49 -11.93
CA GLY A 12 -2.44 12.34 -11.33
C GLY A 12 -2.61 12.97 -9.94
N TRP A 13 -1.65 13.78 -9.49
CA TRP A 13 -1.74 14.55 -8.25
C TRP A 13 -1.83 16.04 -8.54
N ASP A 14 -2.70 16.72 -7.80
CA ASP A 14 -2.83 18.18 -7.77
C ASP A 14 -2.58 18.70 -6.35
N GLU A 15 -2.56 20.03 -6.19
CA GLU A 15 -2.29 20.65 -4.89
C GLU A 15 -3.35 20.32 -3.84
N ALA A 16 -4.61 20.16 -4.25
CA ALA A 16 -5.71 19.84 -3.35
C ALA A 16 -5.49 18.46 -2.73
N ARG A 17 -5.25 17.44 -3.56
CA ARG A 17 -4.95 16.08 -3.10
C ARG A 17 -3.74 16.03 -2.17
N VAL A 18 -2.70 16.81 -2.46
CA VAL A 18 -1.50 16.86 -1.60
C VAL A 18 -1.83 17.47 -0.23
N ARG A 19 -2.62 18.54 -0.19
CA ARG A 19 -3.04 19.16 1.07
C ARG A 19 -3.92 18.23 1.91
N ASP A 20 -4.88 17.55 1.28
CA ASP A 20 -5.76 16.60 1.96
C ASP A 20 -4.95 15.45 2.61
N VAL A 21 -3.94 14.94 1.90
CA VAL A 21 -3.04 13.90 2.43
C VAL A 21 -2.19 14.41 3.61
N ILE A 22 -1.68 15.63 3.53
CA ILE A 22 -0.90 16.23 4.63
C ILE A 22 -1.79 16.41 5.87
N GLU A 23 -2.98 17.00 5.71
CA GLU A 23 -3.92 17.23 6.81
C GLU A 23 -4.35 15.91 7.47
N TYR A 24 -4.54 14.87 6.67
CA TYR A 24 -4.86 13.53 7.14
C TYR A 24 -3.78 12.97 8.07
N TYR A 25 -2.51 12.95 7.62
CA TYR A 25 -1.42 12.39 8.42
C TYR A 25 -0.99 13.31 9.58
N GLU A 26 -1.17 14.63 9.48
CA GLU A 26 -0.88 15.56 10.59
C GLU A 26 -1.85 15.42 11.76
N ASN A 27 -3.10 15.03 11.49
CA ASN A 27 -4.14 14.88 12.51
C ASN A 27 -4.43 13.42 12.87
N GLN A 28 -3.74 12.46 12.24
CA GLN A 28 -3.87 11.04 12.55
C GLN A 28 -3.43 10.78 13.99
N THR A 29 -4.27 10.09 14.74
CA THR A 29 -3.92 9.65 16.09
C THR A 29 -3.01 8.41 16.04
N GLU A 30 -2.24 8.19 17.10
CA GLU A 30 -1.38 6.99 17.21
C GLU A 30 -2.19 5.69 17.10
N GLU A 31 -3.41 5.67 17.62
CA GLU A 31 -4.34 4.53 17.52
C GLU A 31 -4.80 4.28 16.07
N GLU A 32 -5.08 5.34 15.29
CA GLU A 32 -5.46 5.23 13.88
C GLU A 32 -4.29 4.79 13.00
N ALA A 33 -3.07 5.27 13.29
CA ALA A 33 -1.86 4.82 12.59
C ALA A 33 -1.61 3.32 12.81
N VAL A 34 -1.77 2.85 14.06
CA VAL A 34 -1.67 1.42 14.39
C VAL A 34 -2.78 0.62 13.72
N ALA A 35 -4.02 1.13 13.72
CA ALA A 35 -5.15 0.44 13.09
C ALA A 35 -4.98 0.34 11.56
N GLU A 36 -4.41 1.33 10.89
CA GLU A 36 -4.06 1.25 9.47
C GLU A 36 -2.98 0.20 9.20
N ASP A 37 -1.93 0.17 10.02
CA ASP A 37 -0.88 -0.83 9.92
C ASP A 37 -1.44 -2.25 10.16
N GLU A 38 -2.33 -2.43 11.13
CA GLU A 38 -2.99 -3.73 11.39
C GLU A 38 -4.01 -4.10 10.30
N ALA A 39 -4.76 -3.14 9.77
CA ALA A 39 -5.75 -3.35 8.71
C ALA A 39 -5.09 -3.70 7.37
N ALA A 40 -3.90 -3.17 7.08
CA ALA A 40 -3.11 -3.58 5.92
C ALA A 40 -2.81 -5.10 5.90
N PHE A 41 -2.85 -5.74 7.08
CA PHE A 41 -2.67 -7.17 7.24
C PHE A 41 -3.97 -7.93 7.51
N ALA A 42 -5.13 -7.27 7.65
CA ALA A 42 -6.38 -7.96 7.97
C ALA A 42 -6.80 -8.99 6.91
N ASP A 43 -6.48 -8.75 5.64
CA ASP A 43 -6.77 -9.68 4.52
C ASP A 43 -5.64 -10.69 4.25
N SER A 44 -4.57 -10.71 5.05
CA SER A 44 -3.41 -11.58 4.83
C SER A 44 -2.86 -12.19 6.10
N THR A 45 -2.52 -13.48 6.05
CA THR A 45 -1.85 -14.14 7.18
C THR A 45 -0.33 -14.04 7.01
N MET A 46 0.37 -13.51 8.02
CA MET A 46 1.83 -13.55 8.07
C MET A 46 2.33 -14.90 8.59
N MET A 47 3.34 -15.45 7.93
CA MET A 47 4.05 -16.63 8.41
C MET A 47 5.55 -16.52 8.12
N ALA A 48 6.38 -16.97 9.06
CA ALA A 48 7.82 -17.05 8.83
C ALA A 48 8.14 -18.21 7.87
N VAL A 49 8.84 -17.91 6.77
CA VAL A 49 9.30 -18.90 5.80
C VAL A 49 10.82 -18.85 5.73
N PRO A 50 11.53 -19.96 5.98
CA PRO A 50 12.98 -20.02 5.76
C PRO A 50 13.34 -19.59 4.33
N PRO A 51 14.39 -18.76 4.11
CA PRO A 51 14.71 -18.24 2.78
C PRO A 51 14.82 -19.31 1.67
N PRO A 52 15.39 -20.50 1.93
CA PRO A 52 15.46 -21.55 0.91
C PRO A 52 14.10 -22.09 0.44
N LEU A 53 13.02 -21.89 1.22
CA LEU A 53 11.67 -22.40 0.93
C LEU A 53 10.76 -21.37 0.27
N VAL A 54 11.22 -20.13 0.10
CA VAL A 54 10.42 -19.06 -0.50
C VAL A 54 9.98 -19.37 -1.93
N PRO A 55 10.83 -19.94 -2.83
CA PRO A 55 10.40 -20.29 -4.18
C PRO A 55 9.24 -21.29 -4.20
N GLU A 56 9.29 -22.33 -3.38
CA GLU A 56 8.27 -23.38 -3.32
C GLU A 56 6.94 -22.86 -2.79
N VAL A 57 6.97 -21.97 -1.79
CA VAL A 57 5.78 -21.30 -1.26
C VAL A 57 5.15 -20.39 -2.32
N ARG A 58 5.95 -19.66 -3.10
CA ARG A 58 5.44 -18.82 -4.19
C ARG A 58 4.75 -19.65 -5.27
N GLU A 59 5.31 -20.78 -5.67
CA GLU A 59 4.67 -21.68 -6.63
C GLU A 59 3.37 -22.27 -6.10
N LEU A 60 3.32 -22.61 -4.81
CA LEU A 60 2.11 -23.10 -4.17
C LEU A 60 0.97 -22.07 -4.23
N ILE A 61 1.28 -20.81 -3.91
CA ILE A 61 0.31 -19.70 -3.97
C ILE A 61 -0.18 -19.51 -5.41
N ALA A 62 0.73 -19.51 -6.40
CA ALA A 62 0.35 -19.36 -7.81
C ALA A 62 -0.65 -20.44 -8.26
N ARG A 63 -0.37 -21.72 -7.95
CA ARG A 63 -1.29 -22.83 -8.29
C ARG A 63 -2.64 -22.73 -7.58
N TYR A 64 -2.67 -22.17 -6.38
CA TYR A 64 -3.93 -21.95 -5.66
C TYR A 64 -4.78 -20.88 -6.34
N GLU A 65 -4.19 -19.74 -6.70
CA GLU A 65 -4.90 -18.65 -7.39
C GLU A 65 -5.41 -19.06 -8.78
N GLU A 66 -4.63 -19.83 -9.54
CA GLU A 66 -5.08 -20.40 -10.83
C GLU A 66 -6.32 -21.29 -10.67
N LYS A 67 -6.33 -22.14 -9.63
CA LYS A 67 -7.48 -23.00 -9.32
C LYS A 67 -8.68 -22.22 -8.83
N LYS A 68 -8.47 -21.15 -8.06
CA LYS A 68 -9.55 -20.27 -7.57
C LYS A 68 -10.19 -19.46 -8.69
N ALA A 69 -9.42 -19.14 -9.74
CA ALA A 69 -9.88 -18.41 -10.91
C ALA A 69 -10.56 -19.29 -11.99
N SER A 70 -10.57 -20.62 -11.81
CA SER A 70 -11.20 -21.60 -12.72
C SER A 70 -12.59 -22.01 -12.24
#